data_AF-A0A358DZ05-F1
#
_entry.id   AF-A0A358DZ05-F1
#
_cell.length_a   1.000
_cell.length_b   1.000
_cell.length_c   1.000
_cell.angle_alpha   90.00
_cell.angle_beta   90.00
_cell.angle_gamma   90.00
#
_symmetry.space_group_name_H-M   'P 1'
#
loop_
_entity.id
_entity.type
_entity.pdbx_description
1 polymer ?
#
loop_
_entity_poly.entity_id
_entity_poly.type
_entity_poly.pdbx_seq_one_letter_code
_entity_poly.pdbx_strand_id
1 'polypeptide(L)'
;MPAVKKTNRRAQILQALAGMLETNAGQRITTAKLAEKVGVSEAALYRHFPSKARMFEGLIEFIEETLFTRINKIVNEEKDSAARCQLILHLILGFAEKNPGITRILNGDALMGEQDRLRARIAKLYERLETQMKQVLR
;
A
#
# COMPACT_ATOMS: atom_id res chain seq x y z
N MET A 1 -0.17 30.19 20.84
CA MET A 1 -0.69 28.79 20.87
C MET A 1 -0.05 28.03 19.72
N PRO A 2 0.64 26.90 19.94
CA PRO A 2 1.21 26.16 18.82
C PRO A 2 0.04 25.52 18.05
N ALA A 3 0.00 25.73 16.74
CA ALA A 3 -0.99 25.13 15.87
C ALA A 3 -0.92 23.60 16.02
N VAL A 4 -1.99 22.99 16.51
CA VAL A 4 -2.16 21.54 16.52
C VAL A 4 -1.91 21.06 15.08
N LYS A 5 -0.84 20.29 14.87
CA LYS A 5 -0.55 19.63 13.59
C LYS A 5 -1.83 18.89 13.21
N LYS A 6 -2.62 19.43 12.27
CA LYS A 6 -3.82 18.77 11.75
C LYS A 6 -3.36 17.43 11.20
N THR A 7 -3.57 16.36 11.97
CA THR A 7 -3.26 15.01 11.53
C THR A 7 -3.97 14.80 10.21
N ASN A 8 -3.22 14.44 9.17
CA ASN A 8 -3.76 14.35 7.81
C ASN A 8 -4.89 13.30 7.82
N ARG A 9 -6.14 13.75 7.71
CA ARG A 9 -7.31 12.88 7.82
C ARG A 9 -7.31 11.78 6.76
N ARG A 10 -6.76 12.05 5.57
CA ARG A 10 -6.55 11.00 4.55
C ARG A 10 -5.66 9.89 5.06
N ALA A 11 -4.53 10.23 5.69
CA ALA A 11 -3.59 9.25 6.22
C ALA A 11 -4.24 8.40 7.33
N GLN A 12 -5.04 9.00 8.21
CA GLN A 12 -5.79 8.26 9.24
C GLN A 12 -6.79 7.28 8.63
N ILE A 13 -7.50 7.66 7.56
CA ILE A 13 -8.43 6.77 6.86
C ILE A 13 -7.67 5.59 6.23
N LEU A 14 -6.54 5.85 5.57
CA LEU A 14 -5.72 4.80 4.96
C LEU A 14 -5.13 3.85 6.03
N GLN A 15 -4.66 4.39 7.16
CA GLN A 15 -4.17 3.59 8.27
C GLN A 15 -5.27 2.70 8.87
N ALA A 16 -6.48 3.24 9.05
CA ALA A 16 -7.62 2.46 9.50
C ALA A 16 -8.00 1.36 8.52
N LEU A 17 -7.99 1.67 7.20
CA LEU A 17 -8.25 0.69 6.15
C LEU A 17 -7.21 -0.44 6.17
N ALA A 18 -5.92 -0.11 6.28
CA ALA A 18 -4.85 -1.10 6.40
C ALA A 18 -5.02 -2.00 7.62
N GLY A 19 -5.34 -1.44 8.80
CA GLY A 19 -5.58 -2.24 10.01
C GLY A 19 -6.84 -3.11 9.92
N MET A 20 -7.89 -2.66 9.21
CA MET A 20 -9.07 -3.47 8.96
C MET A 20 -8.77 -4.63 8.01
N LEU A 21 -7.90 -4.42 7.01
CA LEU A 21 -7.45 -5.48 6.10
C LEU A 21 -6.66 -6.56 6.82
N GLU A 22 -5.86 -6.21 7.83
CA GLU A 22 -5.15 -7.18 8.65
C GLU A 22 -6.11 -8.04 9.49
N THR A 23 -7.04 -7.39 10.20
CA THR A 23 -7.90 -8.06 11.20
C THR A 23 -9.08 -8.82 10.61
N ASN A 24 -9.51 -8.52 9.38
CA ASN A 24 -10.68 -9.14 8.75
C ASN A 24 -10.28 -10.03 7.57
N ALA A 25 -9.63 -11.16 7.85
CA ALA A 25 -9.23 -12.19 6.89
C ALA A 25 -10.41 -12.68 6.02
N GLY A 26 -10.58 -12.08 4.84
CA GLY A 26 -11.50 -12.55 3.78
C GLY A 26 -12.88 -11.89 3.81
N GLN A 27 -13.14 -11.01 4.77
CA GLN A 27 -14.39 -10.26 4.81
C GLN A 27 -14.30 -8.96 4.01
N ARG A 28 -15.38 -8.63 3.32
CA ARG A 28 -15.51 -7.37 2.59
C ARG A 28 -15.54 -6.20 3.58
N ILE A 29 -14.62 -5.26 3.42
CA ILE A 29 -14.63 -4.00 4.18
C ILE A 29 -15.73 -3.10 3.63
N THR A 30 -16.65 -2.63 4.47
CA THR A 30 -17.65 -1.64 4.07
C THR A 30 -17.20 -0.23 4.47
N THR A 31 -17.62 0.77 3.70
CA THR A 31 -17.33 2.18 3.98
C THR A 31 -17.97 2.64 5.29
N ALA A 32 -19.13 2.10 5.65
CA ALA A 32 -19.76 2.29 6.96
C ALA A 32 -18.86 1.82 8.12
N LYS A 33 -18.37 0.58 8.07
CA LYS A 33 -17.46 0.04 9.11
C LYS A 33 -16.14 0.82 9.17
N LEU A 34 -15.63 1.26 8.01
CA LEU A 34 -14.42 2.08 7.97
C LEU A 34 -14.65 3.45 8.62
N ALA A 35 -15.79 4.10 8.33
CA ALA A 35 -16.15 5.38 8.92
C ALA A 35 -16.31 5.28 10.44
N GLU A 36 -16.98 4.23 10.92
CA GLU A 36 -17.09 3.88 12.34
C GLU A 36 -15.71 3.71 12.98
N LYS A 37 -14.82 2.92 12.37
CA LYS A 37 -13.45 2.70 12.86
C LYS A 37 -12.62 3.98 12.95
N VAL A 38 -12.85 4.93 12.05
CA VAL A 38 -12.17 6.24 12.01
C VAL A 38 -12.83 7.26 12.96
N GLY A 39 -14.05 6.99 13.44
CA GLY A 39 -14.83 7.88 14.29
C GLY A 39 -15.46 9.07 13.53
N VAL A 40 -15.89 8.84 12.30
CA VAL A 40 -16.53 9.86 11.44
C VAL A 40 -17.79 9.32 10.78
N SER A 41 -18.63 10.21 10.23
CA SER A 41 -19.74 9.76 9.39
C SER A 41 -19.24 9.24 8.04
N GLU A 42 -20.00 8.34 7.43
CA GLU A 42 -19.67 7.82 6.09
C GLU A 42 -19.61 8.96 5.04
N ALA A 43 -20.51 9.95 5.14
CA ALA A 43 -20.46 11.14 4.30
C ALA A 43 -19.18 11.97 4.48
N ALA A 44 -18.63 12.06 5.70
CA ALA A 44 -17.38 12.76 5.95
C ALA A 44 -16.18 12.03 5.32
N LEU A 45 -16.24 10.71 5.23
CA LEU A 45 -15.22 9.90 4.60
C LEU A 45 -15.11 10.21 3.09
N TYR A 46 -16.26 10.41 2.42
CA TYR A 46 -16.31 10.78 1.00
C TYR A 46 -15.74 12.17 0.68
N ARG A 47 -15.63 13.07 1.67
CA ARG A 47 -14.95 14.37 1.49
C ARG A 47 -13.45 14.22 1.27
N HIS A 48 -12.85 13.11 1.72
CA HIS A 48 -11.42 12.83 1.59
C HIS A 48 -11.09 11.88 0.44
N PHE A 49 -12.02 10.96 0.14
CA PHE A 49 -11.89 10.00 -0.95
C PHE A 49 -13.22 9.90 -1.68
N PRO A 50 -13.30 10.28 -2.96
CA PRO A 50 -14.58 10.33 -3.67
C PRO A 50 -15.18 8.94 -3.93
N SER A 51 -14.43 7.86 -3.72
CA SER A 51 -14.91 6.49 -3.80
C SER A 51 -14.06 5.55 -2.95
N LYS A 52 -14.62 4.37 -2.62
CA LYS A 52 -13.85 3.29 -1.97
C LYS A 52 -12.63 2.88 -2.79
N ALA A 53 -12.75 2.78 -4.11
CA ALA A 53 -11.64 2.46 -5.01
C ALA A 53 -10.47 3.45 -4.86
N ARG A 54 -10.75 4.74 -4.63
CA ARG A 54 -9.74 5.78 -4.39
C ARG A 54 -8.98 5.61 -3.07
N MET A 55 -9.58 4.95 -2.07
CA MET A 55 -8.88 4.62 -0.83
C MET A 55 -7.88 3.48 -1.06
N PHE A 56 -8.29 2.45 -1.81
CA PHE A 56 -7.37 1.38 -2.23
C PHE A 56 -6.25 1.91 -3.12
N GLU A 57 -6.56 2.79 -4.09
CA GLU A 57 -5.54 3.47 -4.89
C GLU A 57 -4.52 4.21 -4.00
N GLY A 58 -4.97 4.90 -2.95
CA GLY A 58 -4.06 5.56 -2.00
C GLY A 58 -3.15 4.60 -1.23
N LEU A 59 -3.64 3.39 -0.90
CA LEU A 59 -2.79 2.34 -0.32
C LEU A 59 -1.79 1.79 -1.34
N ILE A 60 -2.21 1.58 -2.60
CA ILE A 60 -1.32 1.12 -3.67
C ILE A 60 -0.24 2.17 -3.95
N GLU A 61 -0.59 3.45 -3.99
CA GLU A 61 0.36 4.58 -4.11
C GLU A 61 1.39 4.56 -3.00
N PHE A 62 0.96 4.38 -1.75
CA PHE A 62 1.86 4.26 -0.61
C PHE A 62 2.83 3.08 -0.75
N ILE A 63 2.36 1.92 -1.24
CA ILE A 63 3.23 0.76 -1.52
C ILE A 63 4.26 1.12 -2.59
N GLU A 64 3.80 1.65 -3.73
CA GLU A 64 4.63 2.02 -4.89
C GLU A 64 5.74 3.00 -4.47
N GLU A 65 5.37 4.09 -3.80
CA GLU A 65 6.32 5.10 -3.31
C GLU A 65 7.32 4.48 -2.33
N THR A 66 6.84 3.75 -1.32
CA THR A 66 7.72 3.20 -0.27
C THR A 66 8.74 2.22 -0.83
N LEU A 67 8.31 1.31 -1.71
CA LEU A 67 9.19 0.30 -2.30
C LEU A 67 10.16 0.94 -3.29
N PHE A 68 9.67 1.70 -4.28
CA PHE A 68 10.55 2.20 -5.34
C PHE A 68 11.51 3.30 -4.87
N THR A 69 11.14 4.12 -3.89
CA THR A 69 12.10 5.06 -3.29
C THR A 69 13.28 4.33 -2.65
N ARG A 70 13.02 3.22 -1.95
CA ARG A 70 14.08 2.43 -1.30
C ARG A 70 14.87 1.57 -2.29
N ILE A 71 14.22 0.98 -3.29
CA ILE A 71 14.89 0.24 -4.37
C ILE A 71 15.86 1.17 -5.12
N ASN A 72 15.42 2.37 -5.49
CA ASN A 72 16.29 3.34 -6.16
C ASN A 72 17.51 3.70 -5.31
N LYS A 73 17.33 3.83 -3.98
CA LYS A 73 18.45 4.06 -3.06
C LYS A 73 19.44 2.89 -3.05
N ILE A 74 18.94 1.66 -2.95
CA ILE A 74 19.76 0.44 -3.01
C ILE A 74 20.57 0.38 -4.31
N VAL A 75 19.92 0.62 -5.45
CA VAL A 75 20.58 0.59 -6.78
C VAL A 75 21.67 1.66 -6.89
N ASN A 76 21.48 2.83 -6.28
CA ASN A 76 22.45 3.92 -6.35
C ASN A 76 23.63 3.77 -5.38
N GLU A 77 23.43 3.14 -4.22
CA GLU A 77 24.44 3.05 -3.16
C GLU A 77 25.25 1.75 -3.19
N GLU A 78 24.60 0.62 -3.47
CA GLU A 78 25.27 -0.68 -3.61
C GLU A 78 25.69 -0.88 -5.07
N LYS A 79 26.84 -1.51 -5.32
CA LYS A 79 27.37 -1.77 -6.67
C LYS A 79 27.36 -3.25 -7.03
N ASP A 80 27.47 -4.14 -6.05
CA ASP A 80 27.43 -5.57 -6.31
C ASP A 80 26.00 -6.03 -6.66
N SER A 81 25.85 -6.73 -7.79
CA SER A 81 24.54 -7.15 -8.30
C SER A 81 23.87 -8.16 -7.37
N ALA A 82 24.62 -9.10 -6.80
CA ALA A 82 24.06 -10.09 -5.88
C ALA A 82 23.58 -9.42 -4.58
N ALA A 83 24.36 -8.49 -4.03
CA ALA A 83 24.01 -7.70 -2.86
C ALA A 83 22.77 -6.83 -3.12
N ARG A 84 22.67 -6.16 -4.28
CA ARG A 84 21.46 -5.42 -4.68
C ARG A 84 20.22 -6.31 -4.69
N CYS A 85 20.31 -7.49 -5.32
CA CYS A 85 19.20 -8.45 -5.34
C CYS A 85 18.80 -8.88 -3.93
N GLN A 86 19.78 -9.22 -3.08
CA GLN A 86 19.53 -9.59 -1.69
C GLN A 86 18.81 -8.47 -0.92
N LEU A 87 19.28 -7.23 -1.05
CA LEU A 87 18.69 -6.07 -0.37
C LEU A 87 17.28 -5.76 -0.86
N ILE A 88 17.02 -5.86 -2.17
CA ILE A 88 15.68 -5.67 -2.75
C ILE A 88 14.71 -6.75 -2.24
N LEU A 89 15.13 -8.01 -2.21
CA LEU A 89 14.30 -9.11 -1.69
C LEU A 89 14.02 -8.93 -0.19
N HIS A 90 15.04 -8.59 0.61
CA HIS A 90 14.86 -8.29 2.04
C HIS A 90 13.91 -7.11 2.26
N LEU A 91 14.00 -6.08 1.42
CA LEU A 91 13.09 -4.94 1.47
C LEU A 91 11.65 -5.35 1.22
N ILE A 92 11.39 -6.15 0.17
CA ILE A 92 10.03 -6.58 -0.19
C ILE A 92 9.45 -7.48 0.92
N LEU A 93 10.21 -8.47 1.38
CA LEU A 93 9.79 -9.39 2.43
C LEU A 93 9.58 -8.65 3.77
N GLY A 94 10.52 -7.80 4.16
CA GLY A 94 10.41 -7.01 5.38
C GLY A 94 9.30 -5.94 5.32
N PHE A 95 8.98 -5.43 4.12
CA PHE A 95 7.79 -4.59 3.94
C PHE A 95 6.52 -5.40 4.16
N ALA A 96 6.43 -6.59 3.58
CA ALA A 96 5.25 -7.45 3.70
C ALA A 96 5.02 -7.91 5.15
N GLU A 97 6.10 -8.27 5.87
CA GLU A 97 6.07 -8.67 7.27
C GLU A 97 5.55 -7.55 8.18
N LYS A 98 6.00 -6.31 7.96
CA LYS A 98 5.61 -5.15 8.77
C LYS A 98 4.24 -4.60 8.44
N ASN A 99 3.65 -4.98 7.31
CA ASN A 99 2.39 -4.43 6.81
C ASN A 99 1.42 -5.55 6.37
N PRO A 100 1.03 -6.47 7.26
CA PRO A 100 0.22 -7.64 6.90
C PRO A 100 -1.09 -7.28 6.19
N GLY A 101 -1.80 -6.22 6.62
CA GLY A 101 -3.02 -5.77 5.93
C GLY A 101 -2.76 -5.25 4.51
N ILE A 102 -1.61 -4.61 4.26
CA ILE A 102 -1.21 -4.13 2.94
C ILE A 102 -0.73 -5.29 2.06
N THR A 103 -0.08 -6.30 2.64
CA THR A 103 0.34 -7.53 1.94
C THR A 103 -0.83 -8.25 1.29
N ARG A 104 -2.03 -8.14 1.86
CA ARG A 104 -3.25 -8.69 1.24
C ARG A 104 -3.68 -7.95 -0.03
N ILE A 105 -3.33 -6.68 -0.15
CA ILE A 105 -3.50 -5.95 -1.42
C ILE A 105 -2.47 -6.47 -2.43
N LEU A 106 -1.22 -6.67 -2.01
CA LEU A 106 -0.16 -7.22 -2.84
C LEU A 106 -0.48 -8.64 -3.35
N ASN A 107 -1.16 -9.47 -2.55
CA ASN A 107 -1.58 -10.81 -2.94
C ASN A 107 -2.90 -10.83 -3.74
N GLY A 108 -3.60 -9.68 -3.78
CA GLY A 108 -4.85 -9.52 -4.53
C GLY A 108 -6.11 -10.02 -3.83
N ASP A 109 -6.01 -10.69 -2.69
CA ASP A 109 -7.17 -11.19 -1.94
C ASP A 109 -8.02 -10.06 -1.37
N ALA A 110 -7.38 -8.97 -0.92
CA ALA A 110 -8.08 -7.75 -0.49
C ALA A 110 -8.83 -7.03 -1.62
N LEU A 111 -8.54 -7.38 -2.89
CA LEU A 111 -9.13 -6.77 -4.09
C LEU A 111 -10.27 -7.65 -4.66
N MET A 112 -10.71 -8.67 -3.94
CA MET A 112 -11.91 -9.44 -4.29
C MET A 112 -13.18 -8.61 -4.11
N GLY A 113 -13.98 -8.48 -5.18
CA GLY A 113 -15.19 -7.65 -5.19
C GLY A 113 -14.94 -6.14 -5.29
N GLU A 114 -13.70 -5.73 -5.52
CA GLU A 114 -13.33 -4.35 -5.88
C GLU A 114 -13.12 -4.21 -7.39
N GLN A 115 -12.90 -2.98 -7.88
CA GLN A 115 -12.74 -2.71 -9.31
C GLN A 115 -11.50 -3.40 -9.89
N ASP A 116 -11.65 -4.07 -11.05
CA ASP A 116 -10.58 -4.84 -11.72
C ASP A 116 -9.31 -4.04 -11.98
N ARG A 117 -9.44 -2.72 -12.22
CA ARG A 117 -8.31 -1.80 -12.42
C ARG A 117 -7.32 -1.79 -11.25
N LEU A 118 -7.76 -2.09 -10.02
CA LEU A 118 -6.89 -2.15 -8.85
C LEU A 118 -5.96 -3.36 -8.92
N ARG A 119 -6.48 -4.51 -9.36
CA ARG A 119 -5.66 -5.72 -9.59
C ARG A 119 -4.67 -5.50 -10.73
N ALA A 120 -5.11 -4.85 -11.81
CA ALA A 120 -4.23 -4.47 -12.91
C ALA A 120 -3.09 -3.54 -12.45
N ARG A 121 -3.34 -2.65 -11.48
CA ARG A 121 -2.32 -1.80 -10.89
C ARG A 121 -1.29 -2.59 -10.08
N ILE A 122 -1.73 -3.59 -9.31
CA ILE A 122 -0.83 -4.52 -8.60
C ILE A 122 -0.01 -5.38 -9.56
N ALA A 123 -0.62 -5.87 -10.65
CA ALA A 123 0.13 -6.58 -11.70
C ALA A 123 1.27 -5.72 -12.27
N LYS A 124 0.97 -4.45 -12.61
CA LYS A 124 1.98 -3.49 -13.07
C LYS A 124 3.08 -3.21 -12.04
N LEU A 125 2.74 -3.21 -10.75
CA LEU A 125 3.74 -3.09 -9.68
C LEU A 125 4.73 -4.26 -9.73
N TYR A 126 4.25 -5.51 -9.85
CA TYR A 126 5.12 -6.68 -9.97
C TYR A 126 5.93 -6.69 -11.26
N GLU A 127 5.34 -6.33 -12.41
CA GLU A 127 6.07 -6.19 -13.68
C GLU A 127 7.22 -5.19 -13.55
N ARG A 128 7.01 -4.09 -12.82
CA ARG A 128 8.05 -3.09 -12.57
C ARG A 128 9.12 -3.61 -11.61
N LEU A 129 8.76 -4.35 -10.56
CA LEU A 129 9.73 -5.01 -9.68
C LEU A 129 10.58 -6.04 -10.44
N GLU A 130 9.95 -6.87 -11.27
CA GLU A 130 10.63 -7.84 -12.12
C GLU A 130 11.60 -7.16 -13.09
N THR A 131 11.16 -6.06 -13.71
CA THR A 131 12.01 -5.26 -14.61
C THR A 131 13.23 -4.70 -13.87
N GLN A 132 13.06 -4.20 -12.65
CA GLN A 132 14.19 -3.72 -11.82
C GLN A 132 15.16 -4.86 -11.49
N MET A 133 14.66 -6.04 -11.09
CA MET A 133 15.51 -7.19 -10.82
C MET A 133 16.28 -7.64 -12.07
N LYS A 134 15.63 -7.67 -13.24
CA LYS A 134 16.29 -7.96 -14.53
C LYS A 134 17.37 -6.93 -14.88
N GLN A 135 17.18 -5.67 -14.55
CA GLN A 135 18.18 -4.62 -14.79
C GLN A 135 19.39 -4.75 -13.86
N VAL A 136 19.19 -5.16 -12.60
CA VAL A 136 20.28 -5.38 -11.64
C VAL A 136 21.15 -6.58 -12.01
N LEU A 137 20.55 -7.63 -12.59
CA LEU A 137 21.23 -8.88 -12.97
C LEU A 137 21.93 -8.84 -14.33
N ARG A 138 21.72 -7.79 -15.12
CA ARG A 138 22.45 -7.55 -16.37
C ARG A 138 23.79 -6.87 -16.07
#